data_AF-A0A9N8M3U3-F1
#
_entry.id   AF-A0A9N8M3U3-F1
#
_cell.length_a   1.000
_cell.length_b   1.000
_cell.length_c   1.000
_cell.angle_alpha   90.00
_cell.angle_beta   90.00
_cell.angle_gamma   90.00
#
_symmetry.space_group_name_H-M   'P 1'
#
loop_
_entity.id
_entity.type
_entity.pdbx_description
1 polymer ?
#
loop_
_entity_poly.entity_id
_entity_poly.type
_entity_poly.pdbx_seq_one_letter_code
_entity_poly.pdbx_strand_id
1 'polypeptide(L)'
;MEAFVAELSHGPLDVWDCQSQNNVIVVPYLLAVCADNPMAAELSASSGMQANFPCRICSWGGKFVEKATEDGVRQMIEGGSLRSPEKTVKELGKQLRLASTNCTEQTLRERWTKTGVKDRSTTECCTILFQLHHELSGKATKSPHNRSQPLDPLELATRMKSERRKLKQAPWKSSLLSPDLPLAFDVHAQTPPECLHTLTLGPLKYLAAITGSTLNDDARDHLLLALEDCATEGIDCGKTFRASYHLQHLNSLVGRELKVLSQVMVASMAPLVKKELVSVDLQEAWLRAAELSKLLWVDEIPRNELQEYTDRLGHATRALMAAVAKIAPKSIVSRPKYHLLTHVPAAIRSFGVAANFATERTERFVAVQRTAVAHSNRMANSRDVAQRLLDQQLLRHLMTGGYRLNHQQARVEQPCHSMVEIISHRKNRIFREKWGLTSMDNVIAPTLFKSQGRIHHIRSKGEENCA
;
A
#
# COMPACT_ATOMS: atom_id res chain seq x y z
N MET A 1 3.99 11.02 5.41
CA MET A 1 3.13 10.29 6.35
C MET A 1 3.04 11.02 7.69
N GLU A 2 4.15 11.29 8.35
CA GLU A 2 4.19 12.04 9.63
C GLU A 2 3.38 13.36 9.60
N ALA A 3 3.60 14.22 8.60
CA ALA A 3 2.84 15.47 8.46
C ALA A 3 1.32 15.24 8.28
N PHE A 4 0.93 14.21 7.54
CA PHE A 4 -0.48 13.86 7.34
C PHE A 4 -1.13 13.32 8.63
N VAL A 5 -0.42 12.48 9.39
CA VAL A 5 -0.91 12.03 10.69
C VAL A 5 -1.04 13.18 11.67
N ALA A 6 -0.06 14.10 11.69
CA ALA A 6 -0.15 15.32 12.50
C ALA A 6 -1.36 16.17 12.11
N GLU A 7 -1.68 16.25 10.82
CA GLU A 7 -2.86 16.96 10.31
C GLU A 7 -4.17 16.30 10.75
N LEU A 8 -4.26 14.97 10.71
CA LEU A 8 -5.40 14.23 11.27
C LEU A 8 -5.57 14.48 12.78
N SER A 9 -4.48 14.77 13.49
CA SER A 9 -4.51 15.08 14.92
C SER A 9 -4.88 16.55 15.23
N HIS A 10 -4.99 17.44 14.23
CA HIS A 10 -5.41 18.83 14.45
C HIS A 10 -6.89 18.97 14.85
N GLY A 11 -7.66 17.89 14.78
CA GLY A 11 -9.03 17.84 15.24
C GLY A 11 -10.04 18.18 14.15
N PRO A 12 -11.28 18.51 14.54
CA PRO A 12 -12.36 18.77 13.60
C PRO A 12 -12.08 19.99 12.72
N LEU A 13 -12.42 19.90 11.44
CA LEU A 13 -12.28 20.97 10.46
C LEU A 13 -13.63 21.68 10.28
N ASP A 14 -13.66 22.99 10.53
CA ASP A 14 -14.80 23.84 10.20
C ASP A 14 -14.80 24.12 8.69
N VAL A 15 -15.81 23.59 7.99
CA VAL A 15 -15.96 23.78 6.54
C VAL A 15 -17.36 24.26 6.19
N TRP A 16 -17.49 25.00 5.10
CA TRP A 16 -18.80 25.38 4.56
C TRP A 16 -19.35 24.28 3.68
N ASP A 17 -20.52 23.76 4.01
CA ASP A 17 -21.27 22.86 3.13
C ASP A 17 -22.20 23.67 2.22
N CYS A 18 -21.94 23.58 0.91
CA CYS A 18 -22.74 24.28 -0.08
C CYS A 18 -24.14 23.69 -0.29
N GLN A 19 -24.39 22.44 0.12
CA GLN A 19 -25.71 21.83 -0.03
C GLN A 19 -26.64 22.29 1.10
N SER A 20 -26.18 22.21 2.35
CA SER A 20 -26.93 22.70 3.50
C SER A 20 -26.85 24.21 3.70
N GLN A 21 -25.93 24.90 3.01
CA GLN A 21 -25.65 26.34 3.20
C GLN A 21 -25.36 26.67 4.67
N ASN A 22 -24.58 25.82 5.33
CA ASN A 22 -24.21 25.95 6.74
C ASN A 22 -22.76 25.55 6.97
N ASN A 23 -22.19 26.02 8.08
CA ASN A 23 -20.93 25.49 8.57
C ASN A 23 -21.16 24.07 9.11
N VAL A 24 -20.35 23.13 8.67
CA VAL A 24 -20.33 21.75 9.15
C VAL A 24 -18.94 21.42 9.68
N ILE A 25 -18.90 20.47 10.59
CA ILE A 25 -17.67 19.98 11.17
C ILE A 25 -17.30 18.67 10.47
N VAL A 26 -16.12 18.62 9.86
CA VAL A 26 -15.57 17.41 9.25
C VAL A 26 -14.47 16.86 10.14
N VAL A 27 -14.63 15.61 10.59
CA VAL A 27 -13.59 14.90 11.32
C VAL A 27 -13.00 13.82 10.41
N PRO A 28 -11.79 14.01 9.88
CA PRO A 28 -11.17 13.00 9.04
C PRO A 28 -10.64 11.85 9.90
N TYR A 29 -10.85 10.62 9.44
CA TYR A 29 -10.32 9.41 10.06
C TYR A 29 -9.50 8.61 9.05
N LEU A 30 -8.42 7.99 9.53
CA LEU A 30 -7.65 7.07 8.71
C LEU A 30 -8.35 5.71 8.66
N LEU A 31 -8.98 5.39 7.53
CA LEU A 31 -9.67 4.11 7.34
C LEU A 31 -8.72 2.98 6.94
N ALA A 32 -7.85 3.24 5.97
CA ALA A 32 -6.89 2.27 5.45
C ALA A 32 -5.71 2.97 4.78
N VAL A 33 -4.57 2.27 4.73
CA VAL A 33 -3.38 2.69 3.98
C VAL A 33 -3.20 1.74 2.80
N CYS A 34 -3.58 2.20 1.62
CA CYS A 34 -3.44 1.45 0.37
C CYS A 34 -2.08 1.76 -0.25
N ALA A 35 -1.20 0.78 -0.30
CA ALA A 35 0.15 0.90 -0.82
C ALA A 35 0.60 -0.41 -1.46
N ASP A 36 1.59 -0.35 -2.35
CA ASP A 36 2.22 -1.57 -2.86
C ASP A 36 2.85 -2.37 -1.71
N ASN A 37 3.13 -3.65 -1.93
CA ASN A 37 3.60 -4.52 -0.85
C ASN A 37 4.91 -4.04 -0.16
N PRO A 38 5.92 -3.52 -0.88
CA PRO A 38 7.09 -2.93 -0.26
C PRO A 38 6.79 -1.71 0.61
N MET A 39 6.04 -0.72 0.12
CA MET A 39 5.70 0.48 0.89
C MET A 39 4.80 0.14 2.08
N ALA A 40 3.83 -0.76 1.90
CA ALA A 40 3.00 -1.27 2.97
C ALA A 40 3.83 -1.93 4.09
N ALA A 41 4.89 -2.67 3.74
CA ALA A 41 5.81 -3.25 4.72
C ALA A 41 6.60 -2.18 5.48
N GLU A 42 7.13 -1.16 4.79
CA GLU A 42 7.82 -0.04 5.43
C GLU A 42 6.91 0.71 6.42
N LEU A 43 5.70 1.06 5.99
CA LEU A 43 4.72 1.81 6.79
C LEU A 43 4.27 1.06 8.05
N SER A 44 4.27 -0.27 8.01
CA SER A 44 3.91 -1.17 9.11
C SER A 44 5.09 -1.65 9.95
N ALA A 45 6.27 -1.04 9.77
CA ALA A 45 7.51 -1.42 10.45
C ALA A 45 7.89 -2.91 10.27
N SER A 46 7.63 -3.45 9.09
CA SER A 46 8.01 -4.79 8.68
C SER A 46 9.34 -4.79 7.93
N SER A 47 10.14 -5.85 8.11
CA SER A 47 11.38 -6.06 7.37
C SER A 47 11.18 -6.34 5.87
N GLY A 48 9.94 -6.52 5.41
CA GLY A 48 9.58 -6.69 4.00
C GLY A 48 9.71 -8.12 3.46
N MET A 49 9.31 -8.30 2.19
CA MET A 49 9.11 -9.64 1.58
C MET A 49 10.39 -10.49 1.46
N GLN A 50 11.58 -9.92 1.56
CA GLN A 50 12.85 -10.67 1.50
C GLN A 50 13.33 -11.12 2.89
N ALA A 51 12.61 -10.77 3.96
CA ALA A 51 12.98 -11.16 5.31
C ALA A 51 12.53 -12.58 5.67
N ASN A 52 13.13 -13.15 6.72
CA ASN A 52 12.68 -14.43 7.28
C ASN A 52 11.23 -14.38 7.73
N PHE A 53 10.76 -13.23 8.23
CA PHE A 53 9.37 -12.96 8.60
C PHE A 53 8.79 -11.91 7.64
N PRO A 54 8.35 -12.33 6.45
CA PRO A 54 8.01 -11.41 5.37
C PRO A 54 6.59 -10.84 5.48
N CYS A 55 5.73 -11.45 6.31
CA CYS A 55 4.36 -11.00 6.49
C CYS A 55 4.30 -9.81 7.44
N ARG A 56 3.64 -8.74 6.99
CA ARG A 56 3.39 -7.55 7.81
C ARG A 56 2.13 -7.67 8.68
N ILE A 57 1.26 -8.64 8.41
CA ILE A 57 -0.04 -8.79 9.08
C ILE A 57 0.07 -9.81 10.24
N CYS A 58 0.88 -10.87 10.05
CA CYS A 58 1.05 -11.91 11.06
C CYS A 58 2.51 -12.35 11.24
N SER A 59 2.73 -13.34 12.10
CA SER A 59 4.03 -13.87 12.49
C SER A 59 4.54 -15.01 11.62
N TRP A 60 3.88 -15.38 10.53
CA TRP A 60 4.40 -16.42 9.64
C TRP A 60 5.78 -16.02 9.12
N GLY A 61 6.74 -16.94 9.22
CA GLY A 61 8.12 -16.66 8.93
C GLY A 61 9.08 -17.73 9.43
N GLY A 62 10.33 -17.33 9.66
CA GLY A 62 11.41 -18.22 10.04
C GLY A 62 12.41 -18.50 8.93
N LYS A 63 13.42 -19.30 9.24
CA LYS A 63 14.36 -19.84 8.27
C LYS A 63 13.64 -20.78 7.32
N PHE A 64 14.24 -21.05 6.15
CA PHE A 64 13.66 -21.97 5.17
C PHE A 64 13.32 -23.35 5.78
N VAL A 65 14.22 -23.90 6.59
CA VAL A 65 14.01 -25.19 7.28
C VAL A 65 12.82 -25.18 8.24
N GLU A 66 12.57 -24.05 8.92
CA GLU A 66 11.42 -23.90 9.82
C GLU A 66 10.12 -23.80 9.02
N LYS A 67 10.13 -23.01 7.93
CA LYS A 67 8.98 -22.86 7.03
C LYS A 67 8.61 -24.16 6.30
N ALA A 68 9.59 -25.03 6.05
CA ALA A 68 9.40 -26.31 5.38
C ALA A 68 8.86 -27.42 6.31
N THR A 69 8.75 -27.17 7.62
CA THR A 69 8.07 -28.09 8.54
C THR A 69 6.56 -28.12 8.29
N GLU A 70 5.89 -29.16 8.78
CA GLU A 70 4.42 -29.26 8.72
C GLU A 70 3.76 -28.02 9.34
N ASP A 71 4.25 -27.58 10.51
CA ASP A 71 3.75 -26.37 11.18
C ASP A 71 4.00 -25.09 10.37
N GLY A 72 5.19 -24.97 9.74
CA GLY A 72 5.53 -23.85 8.89
C GLY A 72 4.65 -23.75 7.63
N VAL A 73 4.31 -24.89 7.02
CA VAL A 73 3.38 -24.98 5.88
C VAL A 73 1.95 -24.75 6.33
N ARG A 74 1.55 -25.22 7.51
CA ARG A 74 0.22 -24.95 8.08
C ARG A 74 0.04 -23.44 8.29
N GLN A 75 0.97 -22.78 8.97
CA GLN A 75 0.95 -21.32 9.17
C GLN A 75 1.05 -20.54 7.86
N MET A 76 1.73 -21.08 6.84
CA MET A 76 1.78 -20.49 5.50
C MET A 76 0.37 -20.36 4.90
N ILE A 77 -0.46 -21.40 5.06
CA ILE A 77 -1.79 -21.53 4.46
C ILE A 77 -2.87 -20.88 5.33
N GLU A 78 -2.77 -21.02 6.64
CA GLU A 78 -3.80 -20.59 7.60
C GLU A 78 -3.55 -19.20 8.20
N GLY A 79 -2.30 -18.71 8.17
CA GLY A 79 -1.90 -17.51 8.89
C GLY A 79 -1.10 -17.84 10.15
N GLY A 80 -0.15 -16.98 10.49
CA GLY A 80 0.50 -16.97 11.80
C GLY A 80 -0.28 -16.14 12.82
N SER A 81 0.30 -15.93 14.00
CA SER A 81 -0.28 -15.02 14.99
C SER A 81 -0.30 -13.58 14.48
N LEU A 82 -1.43 -12.88 14.61
CA LEU A 82 -1.56 -11.50 14.18
C LEU A 82 -0.56 -10.57 14.90
N ARG A 83 0.02 -9.67 14.13
CA ARG A 83 0.82 -8.55 14.63
C ARG A 83 -0.15 -7.47 15.16
N SER A 84 0.38 -6.61 16.02
CA SER A 84 -0.36 -5.48 16.59
C SER A 84 0.60 -4.31 16.81
N PRO A 85 0.13 -3.05 16.71
CA PRO A 85 0.97 -1.88 16.90
C PRO A 85 1.71 -1.93 18.24
N GLU A 86 1.04 -2.37 19.33
CA GLU A 86 1.62 -2.44 20.67
C GLU A 86 2.80 -3.41 20.74
N LYS A 87 2.64 -4.61 20.16
CA LYS A 87 3.72 -5.61 20.11
C LYS A 87 4.89 -5.10 19.27
N THR A 88 4.60 -4.45 18.15
CA THR A 88 5.61 -3.86 17.25
C THR A 88 6.37 -2.74 17.95
N VAL A 89 5.68 -1.79 18.60
CA VAL A 89 6.30 -0.69 19.39
C VAL A 89 7.12 -1.24 20.54
N LYS A 90 6.64 -2.27 21.25
CA LYS A 90 7.39 -2.92 22.32
C LYS A 90 8.69 -3.54 21.80
N GLU A 91 8.67 -4.12 20.59
CA GLU A 91 9.86 -4.68 19.95
C GLU A 91 10.83 -3.59 19.49
N LEU A 92 10.36 -2.52 18.85
CA LEU A 92 11.18 -1.34 18.50
C LEU A 92 11.83 -0.73 19.75
N GLY A 93 11.09 -0.67 20.86
CA GLY A 93 11.63 -0.25 22.15
C GLY A 93 12.76 -1.15 22.68
N LYS A 94 12.74 -2.46 22.39
CA LYS A 94 13.86 -3.37 22.71
C LYS A 94 15.06 -3.09 21.81
N GLN A 95 14.85 -2.75 20.54
CA GLN A 95 15.93 -2.37 19.62
C GLN A 95 16.66 -1.12 20.11
N LEU A 96 15.94 -0.07 20.54
CA LEU A 96 16.57 1.12 21.15
C LEU A 96 17.32 0.80 22.45
N ARG A 97 16.77 -0.09 23.29
CA ARG A 97 17.48 -0.52 24.51
C ARG A 97 18.77 -1.24 24.18
N LEU A 98 18.73 -2.13 23.19
CA LEU A 98 19.89 -2.86 22.72
C LEU A 98 20.94 -1.87 22.17
N ALA A 99 20.55 -0.94 21.30
CA ALA A 99 21.44 0.09 20.77
C ALA A 99 22.05 1.03 21.84
N SER A 100 21.46 1.08 23.04
CA SER A 100 22.02 1.82 24.19
C SER A 100 23.13 1.06 24.93
N THR A 101 23.51 -0.13 24.47
CA THR A 101 24.54 -1.00 25.07
C THR A 101 25.67 -1.25 24.08
N ASN A 102 26.70 -1.98 24.50
CA ASN A 102 27.83 -2.39 23.65
C ASN A 102 27.46 -3.47 22.62
N CYS A 103 26.49 -3.19 21.76
CA CYS A 103 26.10 -4.06 20.66
C CYS A 103 26.43 -3.41 19.31
N THR A 104 26.44 -4.23 18.26
CA THR A 104 26.83 -3.80 16.91
C THR A 104 25.61 -3.69 16.01
N GLU A 105 25.77 -3.07 14.83
CA GLU A 105 24.75 -3.11 13.79
C GLU A 105 24.34 -4.54 13.40
N GLN A 106 25.30 -5.48 13.44
CA GLN A 106 25.03 -6.89 13.17
C GLN A 106 24.04 -7.47 14.19
N THR A 107 24.17 -7.14 15.48
CA THR A 107 23.22 -7.60 16.51
C THR A 107 21.79 -7.10 16.24
N LEU A 108 21.63 -5.87 15.72
CA LEU A 108 20.31 -5.38 15.29
C LEU A 108 19.81 -6.11 14.04
N ARG A 109 20.66 -6.35 13.04
CA ARG A 109 20.27 -7.12 11.84
C ARG A 109 19.82 -8.54 12.18
N GLU A 110 20.49 -9.20 13.11
CA GLU A 110 20.08 -10.52 13.64
C GLU A 110 18.72 -10.43 14.33
N ARG A 111 18.48 -9.36 15.10
CA ARG A 111 17.19 -9.11 15.74
C ARG A 111 16.06 -8.86 14.74
N TRP A 112 16.29 -8.08 13.70
CA TRP A 112 15.33 -7.89 12.59
C TRP A 112 15.05 -9.20 11.88
N THR A 113 16.07 -10.04 11.71
CA THR A 113 15.94 -11.38 11.10
C THR A 113 15.09 -12.30 11.96
N LYS A 114 15.21 -12.22 13.30
CA LYS A 114 14.43 -13.03 14.25
C LYS A 114 12.99 -12.57 14.44
N THR A 115 12.71 -11.28 14.25
CA THR A 115 11.40 -10.67 14.59
C THR A 115 10.60 -10.23 13.37
N GLY A 116 11.26 -9.93 12.26
CA GLY A 116 10.66 -9.25 11.10
C GLY A 116 10.16 -7.84 11.39
N VAL A 117 10.66 -7.20 12.46
CA VAL A 117 10.27 -5.83 12.83
C VAL A 117 11.43 -4.89 12.56
N LYS A 118 11.20 -3.92 11.68
CA LYS A 118 12.18 -2.90 11.30
C LYS A 118 11.44 -1.62 10.92
N ASP A 119 11.78 -0.54 11.60
CA ASP A 119 11.25 0.79 11.35
C ASP A 119 12.40 1.75 11.03
N ARG A 120 12.18 2.65 10.07
CA ARG A 120 13.20 3.58 9.59
C ARG A 120 13.64 4.55 10.67
N SER A 121 12.70 5.27 11.28
CA SER A 121 13.00 6.25 12.33
C SER A 121 13.66 5.61 13.55
N THR A 122 13.24 4.39 13.91
CA THR A 122 13.87 3.62 14.99
C THR A 122 15.30 3.24 14.63
N THR A 123 15.55 2.86 13.38
CA THR A 123 16.90 2.52 12.90
C THR A 123 17.81 3.75 12.95
N GLU A 124 17.33 4.92 12.51
CA GLU A 124 18.08 6.19 12.61
C GLU A 124 18.43 6.51 14.07
N CYS A 125 17.47 6.37 15.00
CA CYS A 125 17.73 6.53 16.43
C CYS A 125 18.75 5.53 16.98
N CYS A 126 18.68 4.26 16.55
CA CYS A 126 19.66 3.24 16.94
C CYS A 126 21.08 3.59 16.44
N THR A 127 21.21 4.10 15.21
CA THR A 127 22.50 4.54 14.65
C THR A 127 23.12 5.67 15.47
N ILE A 128 22.30 6.66 15.88
CA ILE A 128 22.75 7.75 16.77
C ILE A 128 23.27 7.17 18.10
N LEU A 129 22.53 6.24 18.71
CA LEU A 129 22.94 5.61 19.97
C LEU A 129 24.23 4.80 19.83
N PHE A 130 24.44 4.10 18.71
CA PHE A 130 25.69 3.39 18.44
C PHE A 130 26.89 4.31 18.37
N GLN A 131 26.79 5.34 17.54
CA GLN A 131 27.87 6.31 17.35
C GLN A 131 28.25 6.93 18.68
N LEU A 132 27.25 7.41 19.43
CA LEU A 132 27.47 8.00 20.74
C LEU A 132 28.09 7.01 21.74
N HIS A 133 27.61 5.77 21.78
CA HIS A 133 28.16 4.76 22.68
C HIS A 133 29.63 4.46 22.36
N HIS A 134 29.98 4.36 21.07
CA HIS A 134 31.36 4.15 20.63
C HIS A 134 32.27 5.35 20.95
N GLU A 135 31.80 6.59 20.77
CA GLU A 135 32.55 7.81 21.08
C GLU A 135 32.81 7.96 22.59
N LEU A 136 31.79 7.72 23.41
CA LEU A 136 31.88 7.83 24.86
C LEU A 136 32.69 6.70 25.50
N SER A 137 32.73 5.52 24.87
CA SER A 137 33.57 4.39 25.28
C SER A 137 34.99 4.41 24.68
N GLY A 138 35.32 5.42 23.85
CA GLY A 138 36.62 5.55 23.19
C GLY A 138 36.88 4.51 22.11
N LYS A 139 35.85 3.82 21.63
CA LYS A 139 35.92 2.71 20.66
C LYS A 139 35.55 3.13 19.24
N ALA A 140 35.17 4.39 18.98
CA ALA A 140 34.83 4.81 17.62
C ALA A 140 36.09 4.85 16.75
N THR A 141 36.04 4.27 15.56
CA THR A 141 37.20 4.24 14.67
C THR A 141 37.42 5.62 14.05
N LYS A 142 38.54 6.28 14.35
CA LYS A 142 38.95 7.58 13.76
C LYS A 142 37.93 8.74 13.95
N SER A 143 37.12 8.73 15.01
CA SER A 143 36.26 9.88 15.33
C SER A 143 37.06 10.94 16.11
N PRO A 144 37.07 12.22 15.68
CA PRO A 144 37.65 13.32 16.46
C PRO A 144 36.86 13.59 17.76
N HIS A 145 35.65 13.03 17.88
CA HIS A 145 34.80 13.12 19.08
C HIS A 145 35.06 12.00 20.10
N ASN A 146 36.01 11.10 19.84
CA ASN A 146 36.42 10.12 20.85
C ASN A 146 36.91 10.83 22.10
N ARG A 147 36.42 10.38 23.26
CA ARG A 147 36.94 10.87 24.53
C ARG A 147 38.37 10.37 24.73
N SER A 148 39.26 11.26 25.14
CA SER A 148 40.63 10.94 25.56
C SER A 148 40.65 9.99 26.76
N GLN A 149 39.64 10.11 27.63
CA GLN A 149 39.36 9.18 28.72
C GLN A 149 37.92 8.64 28.55
N PRO A 150 37.76 7.33 28.26
CA PRO A 150 36.46 6.68 28.19
C PRO A 150 35.66 6.86 29.49
N LEU A 151 34.34 6.96 29.38
CA LEU A 151 33.47 6.99 30.55
C LEU A 151 33.50 5.64 31.28
N ASP A 152 33.37 5.68 32.61
CA ASP A 152 33.09 4.51 33.42
C ASP A 152 31.79 3.83 32.95
N PRO A 153 31.68 2.48 32.99
CA PRO A 153 30.49 1.77 32.53
C PRO A 153 29.17 2.24 33.17
N LEU A 154 29.16 2.63 34.44
CA LEU A 154 27.96 3.09 35.13
C LEU A 154 27.52 4.48 34.65
N GLU A 155 28.50 5.38 34.47
CA GLU A 155 28.25 6.72 33.94
C GLU A 155 27.82 6.67 32.47
N LEU A 156 28.46 5.81 31.67
CA LEU A 156 28.10 5.55 30.28
C LEU A 156 26.66 5.01 30.18
N ALA A 157 26.29 4.01 30.98
CA ALA A 157 24.94 3.47 31.00
C ALA A 157 23.90 4.55 31.38
N THR A 158 24.23 5.41 32.34
CA THR A 158 23.38 6.53 32.75
C THR A 158 23.22 7.55 31.62
N ARG A 159 24.30 7.90 30.93
CA ARG A 159 24.28 8.81 29.79
C ARG A 159 23.46 8.24 28.64
N MET A 160 23.70 6.99 28.25
CA MET A 160 22.95 6.31 27.19
C MET A 160 21.45 6.20 27.51
N LYS A 161 21.09 5.95 28.78
CA LYS A 161 19.69 5.95 29.23
C LYS A 161 19.04 7.33 29.08
N SER A 162 19.75 8.40 29.40
CA SER A 162 19.29 9.78 29.23
C SER A 162 19.08 10.12 27.75
N GLU A 163 20.05 9.81 26.90
CA GLU A 163 19.99 10.10 25.46
C GLU A 163 18.88 9.31 24.76
N ARG A 164 18.69 8.04 25.11
CA ARG A 164 17.52 7.27 24.66
C ARG A 164 16.19 7.93 25.06
N ARG A 165 16.10 8.50 26.26
CA ARG A 165 14.89 9.21 26.71
C ARG A 165 14.65 10.47 25.87
N LYS A 166 15.70 11.22 25.54
CA LYS A 166 15.63 12.40 24.66
C LYS A 166 15.18 12.02 23.24
N LEU A 167 15.78 10.99 22.64
CA LEU A 167 15.39 10.54 21.29
C LEU A 167 13.90 10.16 21.22
N LYS A 168 13.35 9.58 22.31
CA LYS A 168 11.93 9.24 22.39
C LYS A 168 10.98 10.43 22.53
N GLN A 169 11.49 11.64 22.79
CA GLN A 169 10.69 12.87 22.82
C GLN A 169 10.45 13.43 21.40
N ALA A 170 11.24 12.99 20.41
CA ALA A 170 11.05 13.26 19.00
C ALA A 170 10.39 12.05 18.30
N PRO A 171 9.96 12.17 17.03
CA PRO A 171 9.48 11.04 16.24
C PRO A 171 10.56 9.94 16.09
N TRP A 172 10.47 8.91 16.92
CA TRP A 172 11.43 7.79 16.96
C TRP A 172 10.92 6.51 16.30
N LYS A 173 9.66 6.51 15.86
CA LYS A 173 8.98 5.41 15.19
C LYS A 173 7.96 5.96 14.18
N SER A 174 7.51 5.15 13.23
CA SER A 174 6.34 5.48 12.40
C SER A 174 5.15 5.97 13.23
N SER A 175 4.55 7.09 12.82
CA SER A 175 3.32 7.61 13.42
C SER A 175 2.11 6.70 13.23
N LEU A 176 2.14 5.81 12.23
CA LEU A 176 1.08 4.80 12.02
C LEU A 176 1.05 3.71 13.11
N LEU A 177 2.08 3.63 13.94
CA LEU A 177 2.14 2.74 15.11
C LEU A 177 1.67 3.41 16.39
N SER A 178 1.09 4.61 16.32
CA SER A 178 0.68 5.35 17.51
C SER A 178 -0.70 4.89 17.97
N PRO A 179 -0.88 4.54 19.26
CA PRO A 179 -2.18 4.16 19.80
C PRO A 179 -3.16 5.34 19.85
N ASP A 180 -2.65 6.58 19.79
CA ASP A 180 -3.43 7.81 19.85
C ASP A 180 -4.07 8.19 18.51
N LEU A 181 -3.91 7.35 17.48
CA LEU A 181 -4.59 7.58 16.21
C LEU A 181 -6.11 7.47 16.38
N PRO A 182 -6.88 8.37 15.76
CA PRO A 182 -8.33 8.33 15.81
C PRO A 182 -8.90 6.94 15.45
N LEU A 183 -9.93 6.52 16.18
CA LEU A 183 -10.59 5.21 16.03
C LEU A 183 -9.67 3.99 16.22
N ALA A 184 -8.54 4.14 16.94
CA ALA A 184 -7.61 3.06 17.23
C ALA A 184 -7.09 2.36 15.95
N PHE A 185 -6.58 3.16 15.01
CA PHE A 185 -6.03 2.64 13.76
C PHE A 185 -4.93 1.58 14.00
N ASP A 186 -5.10 0.39 13.43
CA ASP A 186 -4.14 -0.70 13.44
C ASP A 186 -3.48 -0.84 12.07
N VAL A 187 -2.21 -0.44 11.97
CA VAL A 187 -1.43 -0.51 10.73
C VAL A 187 -1.28 -1.92 10.17
N HIS A 188 -1.34 -2.97 10.99
CA HIS A 188 -1.23 -4.36 10.55
C HIS A 188 -2.54 -4.88 9.97
N ALA A 189 -3.69 -4.47 10.52
CA ALA A 189 -5.01 -4.85 10.01
C ALA A 189 -5.49 -3.94 8.86
N GLN A 190 -5.12 -2.66 8.87
CA GLN A 190 -5.62 -1.62 7.96
C GLN A 190 -4.63 -1.21 6.86
N THR A 191 -3.65 -2.08 6.57
CA THR A 191 -2.78 -1.98 5.39
C THR A 191 -2.98 -3.23 4.50
N PRO A 192 -4.11 -3.34 3.79
CA PRO A 192 -4.54 -4.56 3.12
C PRO A 192 -3.59 -5.02 2.00
N PRO A 193 -3.50 -6.33 1.67
CA PRO A 193 -2.67 -6.83 0.56
C PRO A 193 -3.14 -6.28 -0.80
N GLU A 194 -2.25 -5.58 -1.50
CA GLU A 194 -2.57 -5.02 -2.81
C GLU A 194 -2.57 -6.13 -3.87
N CYS A 195 -3.71 -6.38 -4.51
CA CYS A 195 -3.94 -7.57 -5.32
C CYS A 195 -3.13 -7.61 -6.63
N LEU A 196 -2.81 -6.48 -7.26
CA LEU A 196 -1.97 -6.46 -8.46
C LEU A 196 -0.57 -6.98 -8.13
N HIS A 197 0.03 -6.51 -7.05
CA HIS A 197 1.35 -6.91 -6.59
C HIS A 197 1.35 -8.26 -5.89
N THR A 198 0.21 -8.72 -5.38
CA THR A 198 0.11 -9.96 -4.61
C THR A 198 -0.28 -11.16 -5.49
N LEU A 199 -1.28 -11.04 -6.37
CA LEU A 199 -1.70 -12.11 -7.29
C LEU A 199 -1.00 -12.00 -8.66
N THR A 200 -1.16 -10.87 -9.36
CA THR A 200 -0.71 -10.73 -10.75
C THR A 200 0.81 -10.75 -10.86
N LEU A 201 1.51 -9.86 -10.15
CA LEU A 201 2.98 -9.83 -10.12
C LEU A 201 3.56 -10.85 -9.11
N GLY A 202 2.73 -11.76 -8.60
CA GLY A 202 3.09 -12.86 -7.71
C GLY A 202 2.81 -14.20 -8.37
N PRO A 203 1.85 -15.01 -7.88
CA PRO A 203 1.50 -16.32 -8.43
C PRO A 203 1.36 -16.39 -9.95
N LEU A 204 0.70 -15.44 -10.62
CA LEU A 204 0.59 -15.50 -12.09
C LEU A 204 1.96 -15.38 -12.77
N LYS A 205 2.80 -14.45 -12.28
CA LYS A 205 4.19 -14.32 -12.75
C LYS A 205 5.02 -15.56 -12.45
N TYR A 206 4.81 -16.21 -11.29
CA TYR A 206 5.50 -17.43 -10.92
C TYR A 206 5.07 -18.61 -11.82
N LEU A 207 3.78 -18.74 -12.12
CA LEU A 207 3.26 -19.74 -13.04
C LEU A 207 3.75 -19.54 -14.47
N ALA A 208 3.82 -18.30 -14.96
CA ALA A 208 4.41 -18.00 -16.26
C ALA A 208 5.88 -18.45 -16.33
N ALA A 209 6.67 -18.16 -15.29
CA ALA A 209 8.06 -18.60 -15.21
C ALA A 209 8.20 -20.13 -15.13
N ILE A 210 7.37 -20.80 -14.32
CA ILE A 210 7.33 -22.27 -14.23
C ILE A 210 7.00 -22.86 -15.61
N THR A 211 5.94 -22.35 -16.25
CA THR A 211 5.52 -22.77 -17.60
C THR A 211 6.67 -22.66 -18.59
N GLY A 212 7.35 -21.51 -18.64
CA GLY A 212 8.50 -21.31 -19.53
C GLY A 212 9.66 -22.27 -19.26
N SER A 213 9.88 -22.65 -17.99
CA SER A 213 10.93 -23.60 -17.61
C SER A 213 10.57 -25.08 -17.84
N THR A 214 9.28 -25.40 -17.97
CA THR A 214 8.79 -26.78 -18.12
C THR A 214 8.53 -27.16 -19.58
N LEU A 215 8.17 -26.20 -20.44
CA LEU A 215 7.90 -26.48 -21.86
C LEU A 215 9.19 -26.79 -22.63
N ASN A 216 9.22 -27.97 -23.27
CA ASN A 216 10.15 -28.26 -24.35
C ASN A 216 9.71 -27.54 -25.65
N ASP A 217 10.50 -27.65 -26.71
CA ASP A 217 10.24 -26.91 -27.95
C ASP A 217 8.95 -27.35 -28.65
N ASP A 218 8.65 -28.66 -28.67
CA ASP A 218 7.41 -29.20 -29.25
C ASP A 218 6.14 -28.75 -28.51
N ALA A 219 6.15 -28.81 -27.18
CA ALA A 219 5.07 -28.31 -26.34
C ALA A 219 4.91 -26.79 -26.48
N ARG A 220 6.01 -26.05 -26.67
CA ARG A 220 5.98 -24.59 -26.89
C ARG A 220 5.32 -24.25 -28.22
N ASP A 221 5.65 -24.96 -29.30
CA ASP A 221 5.07 -24.74 -30.62
C ASP A 221 3.58 -25.10 -30.62
N HIS A 222 3.20 -26.20 -29.97
CA HIS A 222 1.79 -26.55 -29.81
C HIS A 222 1.02 -25.53 -28.96
N LEU A 223 1.62 -25.01 -27.89
CA LEU A 223 0.98 -23.99 -27.06
C LEU A 223 0.84 -22.67 -27.82
N LEU A 224 1.82 -22.31 -28.65
CA LEU A 224 1.76 -21.13 -29.51
C LEU A 224 0.53 -21.20 -30.42
N LEU A 225 0.37 -22.31 -31.16
CA LEU A 225 -0.77 -22.51 -32.06
C LEU A 225 -2.11 -22.48 -31.29
N ALA A 226 -2.18 -23.14 -30.13
CA ALA A 226 -3.39 -23.18 -29.31
C ALA A 226 -3.74 -21.82 -28.66
N LEU A 227 -2.76 -20.94 -28.46
CA LEU A 227 -2.98 -19.58 -27.97
C LEU A 227 -3.39 -18.63 -29.11
N GLU A 228 -2.83 -18.77 -30.31
CA GLU A 228 -3.26 -17.99 -31.49
C GLU A 228 -4.70 -18.34 -31.91
N ASP A 229 -5.11 -19.60 -31.76
CA ASP A 229 -6.49 -20.06 -32.05
C ASP A 229 -7.48 -19.74 -30.92
N CYS A 230 -6.99 -19.32 -29.75
CA CYS A 230 -7.85 -19.06 -28.60
C CYS A 230 -8.74 -17.82 -28.83
N ALA A 231 -10.05 -17.97 -28.61
CA ALA A 231 -10.97 -16.85 -28.67
C ALA A 231 -10.62 -15.80 -27.60
N THR A 232 -10.29 -14.59 -28.04
CA THR A 232 -9.95 -13.46 -27.16
C THR A 232 -11.04 -12.40 -27.08
N GLU A 233 -12.22 -12.68 -27.65
CA GLU A 233 -13.38 -11.81 -27.55
C GLU A 233 -13.79 -11.60 -26.09
N GLY A 234 -14.13 -10.36 -25.73
CA GLY A 234 -14.47 -10.00 -24.35
C GLY A 234 -13.26 -9.76 -23.42
N ILE A 235 -12.04 -10.08 -23.84
CA ILE A 235 -10.83 -9.71 -23.09
C ILE A 235 -10.48 -8.26 -23.46
N ASP A 236 -10.32 -7.39 -22.45
CA ASP A 236 -10.03 -5.95 -22.58
C ASP A 236 -8.80 -5.63 -23.48
N CYS A 237 -7.95 -6.64 -23.71
CA CYS A 237 -6.72 -6.55 -24.49
C CYS A 237 -6.63 -7.60 -25.61
N GLY A 238 -7.71 -8.35 -25.84
CA GLY A 238 -7.74 -9.52 -26.72
C GLY A 238 -7.37 -9.21 -28.17
N LYS A 239 -7.86 -8.07 -28.70
CA LYS A 239 -7.54 -7.60 -30.06
C LYS A 239 -6.05 -7.34 -30.31
N THR A 240 -5.27 -7.13 -29.26
CA THR A 240 -3.82 -6.89 -29.33
C THR A 240 -3.00 -8.07 -28.80
N PHE A 241 -3.67 -9.16 -28.42
CA PHE A 241 -3.02 -10.37 -27.95
C PHE A 241 -2.19 -10.97 -29.09
N ARG A 242 -0.95 -11.34 -28.77
CA ARG A 242 0.00 -11.97 -29.70
C ARG A 242 0.64 -13.12 -28.95
N ALA A 243 0.33 -14.36 -29.30
CA ALA A 243 0.78 -15.50 -28.51
C ALA A 243 2.30 -15.64 -28.56
N SER A 244 2.89 -15.41 -29.74
CA SER A 244 4.35 -15.38 -29.95
C SER A 244 5.07 -14.46 -28.96
N TYR A 245 4.59 -13.22 -28.81
CA TYR A 245 5.13 -12.27 -27.85
C TYR A 245 5.02 -12.77 -26.41
N HIS A 246 3.85 -13.28 -26.00
CA HIS A 246 3.63 -13.71 -24.63
C HIS A 246 4.52 -14.91 -24.24
N LEU A 247 4.66 -15.89 -25.14
CA LEU A 247 5.51 -17.06 -24.89
C LEU A 247 6.99 -16.71 -24.85
N GLN A 248 7.46 -15.82 -25.75
CA GLN A 248 8.85 -15.36 -25.75
C GLN A 248 9.21 -14.60 -24.46
N HIS A 249 8.24 -13.91 -23.86
CA HIS A 249 8.46 -12.99 -22.76
C HIS A 249 7.90 -13.44 -21.41
N LEU A 250 7.56 -14.73 -21.21
CA LEU A 250 6.94 -15.27 -19.98
C LEU A 250 7.59 -14.78 -18.66
N ASN A 251 8.90 -14.56 -18.65
CA ASN A 251 9.65 -14.10 -17.46
C ASN A 251 9.60 -12.59 -17.22
N SER A 252 9.24 -11.80 -18.24
CA SER A 252 9.26 -10.34 -18.23
C SER A 252 7.88 -9.68 -18.40
N LEU A 253 6.81 -10.48 -18.48
CA LEU A 253 5.45 -9.96 -18.66
C LEU A 253 5.05 -8.98 -17.54
N VAL A 254 4.28 -7.97 -17.94
CA VAL A 254 3.68 -6.99 -17.04
C VAL A 254 2.28 -7.42 -16.60
N GLY A 255 1.69 -6.70 -15.63
CA GLY A 255 0.43 -7.09 -15.01
C GLY A 255 -0.73 -7.27 -16.00
N ARG A 256 -0.82 -6.40 -17.02
CA ARG A 256 -1.84 -6.49 -18.07
C ARG A 256 -1.76 -7.80 -18.85
N GLU A 257 -0.57 -8.19 -19.26
CA GLU A 257 -0.32 -9.41 -20.06
C GLU A 257 -0.57 -10.67 -19.24
N LEU A 258 -0.16 -10.67 -17.97
CA LEU A 258 -0.40 -11.78 -17.04
C LEU A 258 -1.90 -12.00 -16.77
N LYS A 259 -2.70 -10.92 -16.70
CA LYS A 259 -4.17 -11.03 -16.59
C LYS A 259 -4.78 -11.69 -17.84
N VAL A 260 -4.26 -11.40 -19.03
CA VAL A 260 -4.71 -12.07 -20.26
C VAL A 260 -4.35 -13.55 -20.22
N LEU A 261 -3.08 -13.89 -19.88
CA LEU A 261 -2.66 -15.28 -19.77
C LEU A 261 -3.52 -16.09 -18.79
N SER A 262 -3.88 -15.51 -17.65
CA SER A 262 -4.75 -16.20 -16.67
C SER A 262 -6.12 -16.61 -17.24
N GLN A 263 -6.59 -15.95 -18.30
CA GLN A 263 -7.89 -16.23 -18.92
C GLN A 263 -7.77 -17.27 -20.05
N VAL A 264 -6.68 -17.27 -20.82
CA VAL A 264 -6.54 -18.10 -22.02
C VAL A 264 -5.77 -19.41 -21.78
N MET A 265 -4.87 -19.44 -20.78
CA MET A 265 -3.90 -20.53 -20.64
C MET A 265 -4.55 -21.90 -20.40
N VAL A 266 -5.63 -21.96 -19.61
CA VAL A 266 -6.29 -23.22 -19.29
C VAL A 266 -6.87 -23.89 -20.54
N ALA A 267 -7.55 -23.11 -21.38
CA ALA A 267 -8.15 -23.58 -22.63
C ALA A 267 -7.05 -23.99 -23.63
N SER A 268 -6.01 -23.18 -23.78
CA SER A 268 -4.90 -23.47 -24.70
C SER A 268 -4.04 -24.64 -24.25
N MET A 269 -3.94 -24.94 -22.95
CA MET A 269 -3.23 -26.13 -22.44
C MET A 269 -4.02 -27.43 -22.59
N ALA A 270 -5.35 -27.39 -22.67
CA ALA A 270 -6.19 -28.59 -22.72
C ALA A 270 -5.81 -29.60 -23.82
N PRO A 271 -5.59 -29.20 -25.10
CA PRO A 271 -5.15 -30.14 -26.13
C PRO A 271 -3.75 -30.71 -25.87
N LEU A 272 -2.86 -29.94 -25.23
CA LEU A 272 -1.51 -30.38 -24.90
C LEU A 272 -1.49 -31.41 -23.78
N VAL A 273 -2.35 -31.24 -22.77
CA VAL A 273 -2.52 -32.24 -21.69
C VAL A 273 -3.03 -33.56 -22.27
N LYS A 274 -3.99 -33.52 -23.20
CA LYS A 274 -4.49 -34.73 -23.89
C LYS A 274 -3.40 -35.44 -24.71
N LYS A 275 -2.43 -34.68 -25.23
CA LYS A 275 -1.26 -35.20 -25.96
C LYS A 275 -0.07 -35.52 -25.05
N GLU A 276 -0.22 -35.38 -23.73
CA GLU A 276 0.84 -35.61 -22.74
C GLU A 276 2.08 -34.69 -22.91
N LEU A 277 1.92 -33.56 -23.61
CA LEU A 277 2.98 -32.56 -23.80
C LEU A 277 3.12 -31.61 -22.60
N VAL A 278 2.06 -31.49 -21.80
CA VAL A 278 1.99 -30.68 -20.58
C VAL A 278 1.34 -31.51 -19.49
N SER A 279 1.84 -31.40 -18.26
CA SER A 279 1.24 -32.11 -17.13
C SER A 279 -0.14 -31.54 -16.76
N VAL A 280 -1.05 -32.44 -16.37
CA VAL A 280 -2.37 -32.05 -15.84
C VAL A 280 -2.25 -31.12 -14.62
N ASP A 281 -1.21 -31.31 -13.80
CA ASP A 281 -0.96 -30.46 -12.63
C ASP A 281 -0.57 -29.03 -12.99
N LEU A 282 0.12 -28.80 -14.12
CA LEU A 282 0.42 -27.44 -14.58
C LEU A 282 -0.85 -26.73 -15.05
N GLN A 283 -1.70 -27.43 -15.81
CA GLN A 283 -3.00 -26.90 -16.23
C GLN A 283 -3.90 -26.60 -15.02
N GLU A 284 -3.95 -27.51 -14.04
CA GLU A 284 -4.69 -27.33 -12.79
C GLU A 284 -4.22 -26.09 -12.02
N ALA A 285 -2.90 -25.85 -11.94
CA ALA A 285 -2.37 -24.67 -11.28
C ALA A 285 -2.79 -23.36 -11.97
N TRP A 286 -2.83 -23.34 -13.31
CA TRP A 286 -3.39 -22.22 -14.08
C TRP A 286 -4.89 -22.07 -13.86
N LEU A 287 -5.64 -23.16 -13.79
CA LEU A 287 -7.08 -23.15 -13.50
C LEU A 287 -7.36 -22.52 -12.13
N ARG A 288 -6.68 -22.96 -11.07
CA ARG A 288 -6.85 -22.38 -9.73
C ARG A 288 -6.44 -20.92 -9.66
N ALA A 289 -5.43 -20.52 -10.44
CA ALA A 289 -5.05 -19.11 -10.52
C ALA A 289 -6.11 -18.26 -11.25
N ALA A 290 -6.73 -18.81 -12.30
CA ALA A 290 -7.83 -18.17 -13.02
C ALA A 290 -9.09 -18.02 -12.14
N GLU A 291 -9.46 -19.08 -11.41
CA GLU A 291 -10.57 -19.06 -10.44
C GLU A 291 -10.36 -17.98 -9.37
N LEU A 292 -9.16 -17.95 -8.77
CA LEU A 292 -8.82 -16.93 -7.78
C LEU A 292 -8.82 -15.52 -8.38
N SER A 293 -8.32 -15.36 -9.61
CA SER A 293 -8.34 -14.08 -10.33
C SER A 293 -9.78 -13.57 -10.48
N LYS A 294 -10.70 -14.42 -10.92
CA LYS A 294 -12.13 -14.08 -11.04
C LYS A 294 -12.73 -13.61 -9.70
N LEU A 295 -12.33 -14.20 -8.58
CA LEU A 295 -12.78 -13.83 -7.24
C LEU A 295 -12.08 -12.59 -6.66
N LEU A 296 -11.07 -12.02 -7.31
CA LEU A 296 -10.45 -10.77 -6.85
C LEU A 296 -10.91 -9.57 -7.68
N TRP A 297 -11.17 -9.76 -8.97
CA TRP A 297 -11.62 -8.70 -9.88
C TRP A 297 -13.13 -8.73 -10.08
N VAL A 298 -13.86 -8.43 -8.99
CA VAL A 298 -15.31 -8.18 -9.01
C VAL A 298 -15.59 -6.71 -8.69
N ASP A 299 -16.69 -6.19 -9.23
CA ASP A 299 -17.10 -4.79 -8.99
C ASP A 299 -17.95 -4.63 -7.73
N GLU A 300 -18.68 -5.67 -7.34
CA GLU A 300 -19.55 -5.67 -6.16
C GLU A 300 -19.62 -7.04 -5.49
N ILE A 301 -19.91 -7.02 -4.19
CA ILE A 301 -20.22 -8.21 -3.38
C ILE A 301 -21.48 -7.88 -2.58
N PRO A 302 -22.60 -8.61 -2.76
CA PRO A 302 -23.78 -8.42 -1.94
C PRO A 302 -23.47 -8.58 -0.45
N ARG A 303 -23.94 -7.64 0.38
CA ARG A 303 -23.57 -7.61 1.81
C ARG A 303 -23.99 -8.88 2.57
N ASN A 304 -25.12 -9.47 2.19
CA ASN A 304 -25.65 -10.73 2.72
C ASN A 304 -24.82 -11.96 2.30
N GLU A 305 -24.05 -11.88 1.21
CA GLU A 305 -23.21 -12.98 0.70
C GLU A 305 -21.74 -12.85 1.09
N LEU A 306 -21.36 -11.75 1.78
CA LEU A 306 -19.97 -11.43 2.09
C LEU A 306 -19.22 -12.57 2.81
N GLN A 307 -19.88 -13.26 3.73
CA GLN A 307 -19.26 -14.36 4.46
C GLN A 307 -18.93 -15.52 3.51
N GLU A 308 -19.92 -16.03 2.78
CA GLU A 308 -19.75 -17.10 1.79
C GLU A 308 -18.70 -16.72 0.73
N TYR A 309 -18.74 -15.48 0.25
CA TYR A 309 -17.76 -14.97 -0.71
C TYR A 309 -16.33 -15.06 -0.16
N THR A 310 -16.11 -14.59 1.06
CA THR A 310 -14.78 -14.60 1.69
C THR A 310 -14.29 -16.01 2.00
N ASP A 311 -15.20 -16.93 2.32
CA ASP A 311 -14.87 -18.34 2.52
C ASP A 311 -14.49 -19.01 1.20
N ARG A 312 -15.24 -18.76 0.12
CA ARG A 312 -14.92 -19.22 -1.23
C ARG A 312 -13.57 -18.68 -1.70
N LEU A 313 -13.26 -17.41 -1.44
CA LEU A 313 -11.96 -16.81 -1.73
C LEU A 313 -10.82 -17.47 -0.94
N GLY A 314 -11.05 -17.76 0.35
CA GLY A 314 -10.13 -18.51 1.18
C GLY A 314 -9.86 -19.91 0.61
N HIS A 315 -10.90 -20.64 0.23
CA HIS A 315 -10.76 -21.95 -0.41
C HIS A 315 -9.99 -21.88 -1.73
N ALA A 316 -10.32 -20.95 -2.62
CA ALA A 316 -9.60 -20.77 -3.89
C ALA A 316 -8.12 -20.44 -3.67
N THR A 317 -7.80 -19.64 -2.66
CA THR A 317 -6.41 -19.34 -2.27
C THR A 317 -5.66 -20.61 -1.86
N ARG A 318 -6.26 -21.45 -1.02
CA ARG A 318 -5.64 -22.73 -0.60
C ARG A 318 -5.55 -23.72 -1.77
N ALA A 319 -6.56 -23.79 -2.63
CA ALA A 319 -6.57 -24.65 -3.81
C ALA A 319 -5.44 -24.28 -4.78
N LEU A 320 -5.20 -22.98 -5.01
CA LEU A 320 -4.05 -22.50 -5.79
C LEU A 320 -2.72 -22.95 -5.17
N MET A 321 -2.54 -22.78 -3.85
CA MET A 321 -1.32 -23.22 -3.18
C MET A 321 -1.12 -24.74 -3.29
N ALA A 322 -2.18 -25.52 -3.12
CA ALA A 322 -2.14 -26.98 -3.25
C ALA A 322 -1.77 -27.41 -4.68
N ALA A 323 -2.35 -26.77 -5.70
CA ALA A 323 -2.01 -27.06 -7.11
C ALA A 323 -0.56 -26.70 -7.43
N VAL A 324 -0.10 -25.52 -7.00
CA VAL A 324 1.30 -25.10 -7.18
C VAL A 324 2.26 -26.01 -6.43
N ALA A 325 1.88 -26.56 -5.28
CA ALA A 325 2.72 -27.47 -4.51
C ALA A 325 3.07 -28.76 -5.28
N LYS A 326 2.21 -29.21 -6.20
CA LYS A 326 2.45 -30.40 -7.03
C LYS A 326 3.53 -30.16 -8.09
N ILE A 327 3.58 -28.96 -8.67
CA ILE A 327 4.51 -28.61 -9.74
C ILE A 327 5.79 -27.92 -9.24
N ALA A 328 5.72 -27.21 -8.13
CA ALA A 328 6.82 -26.40 -7.59
C ALA A 328 6.73 -26.28 -6.05
N PRO A 329 6.89 -27.39 -5.30
CA PRO A 329 6.67 -27.41 -3.84
C PRO A 329 7.52 -26.39 -3.07
N LYS A 330 8.78 -26.20 -3.48
CA LYS A 330 9.69 -25.21 -2.85
C LYS A 330 9.17 -23.78 -2.97
N SER A 331 8.35 -23.47 -3.97
CA SER A 331 7.81 -22.13 -4.19
C SER A 331 6.82 -21.72 -3.09
N ILE A 332 6.11 -22.68 -2.49
CA ILE A 332 5.11 -22.39 -1.45
C ILE A 332 5.76 -21.68 -0.27
N VAL A 333 6.85 -22.24 0.28
CA VAL A 333 7.51 -21.69 1.46
C VAL A 333 8.48 -20.54 1.17
N SER A 334 8.93 -20.40 -0.09
CA SER A 334 9.91 -19.39 -0.51
C SER A 334 9.31 -18.13 -1.13
N ARG A 335 8.02 -18.13 -1.50
CA ARG A 335 7.35 -16.99 -2.15
C ARG A 335 6.25 -16.41 -1.25
N PRO A 336 6.55 -15.33 -0.48
CA PRO A 336 5.63 -14.77 0.52
C PRO A 336 4.32 -14.20 -0.03
N LYS A 337 4.24 -13.93 -1.33
CA LYS A 337 3.01 -13.43 -1.95
C LYS A 337 1.87 -14.43 -1.89
N TYR A 338 2.15 -15.73 -1.92
CA TYR A 338 1.12 -16.75 -1.62
C TYR A 338 0.56 -16.52 -0.23
N HIS A 339 1.41 -16.34 0.79
CA HIS A 339 0.96 -16.11 2.15
C HIS A 339 0.14 -14.82 2.30
N LEU A 340 0.54 -13.73 1.63
CA LEU A 340 -0.23 -12.48 1.69
C LEU A 340 -1.66 -12.63 1.16
N LEU A 341 -1.92 -13.55 0.23
CA LEU A 341 -3.28 -13.83 -0.26
C LEU A 341 -4.20 -14.38 0.84
N THR A 342 -3.67 -15.07 1.86
CA THR A 342 -4.49 -15.61 2.95
C THR A 342 -5.13 -14.51 3.81
N HIS A 343 -4.60 -13.29 3.75
CA HIS A 343 -5.13 -12.12 4.45
C HIS A 343 -6.14 -11.31 3.62
N VAL A 344 -6.27 -11.58 2.32
CA VAL A 344 -7.21 -10.84 1.45
C VAL A 344 -8.68 -11.03 1.85
N PRO A 345 -9.15 -12.23 2.26
CA PRO A 345 -10.52 -12.39 2.76
C PRO A 345 -10.85 -11.44 3.92
N ALA A 346 -9.94 -11.29 4.89
CA ALA A 346 -10.12 -10.35 6.00
C ALA A 346 -10.14 -8.90 5.53
N ALA A 347 -9.27 -8.53 4.58
CA ALA A 347 -9.28 -7.21 3.97
C ALA A 347 -10.61 -6.91 3.25
N ILE A 348 -11.18 -7.88 2.53
CA ILE A 348 -12.45 -7.69 1.82
C ILE A 348 -13.62 -7.52 2.79
N ARG A 349 -13.61 -8.23 3.92
CA ARG A 349 -14.63 -8.03 4.98
C ARG A 349 -14.61 -6.60 5.52
N SER A 350 -13.42 -6.01 5.66
CA SER A 350 -13.25 -4.67 6.23
C SER A 350 -13.42 -3.54 5.23
N PHE A 351 -12.99 -3.73 3.97
CA PHE A 351 -12.84 -2.65 2.99
C PHE A 351 -13.65 -2.84 1.71
N GLY A 352 -14.42 -3.93 1.60
CA GLY A 352 -15.19 -4.27 0.40
C GLY A 352 -14.32 -4.91 -0.69
N VAL A 353 -14.74 -4.78 -1.95
CA VAL A 353 -14.05 -5.40 -3.10
C VAL A 353 -12.57 -5.01 -3.18
N ALA A 354 -11.74 -5.91 -3.73
CA ALA A 354 -10.30 -5.68 -3.81
C ALA A 354 -9.90 -4.41 -4.58
N ALA A 355 -10.75 -3.97 -5.51
CA ALA A 355 -10.57 -2.72 -6.24
C ALA A 355 -10.51 -1.48 -5.33
N ASN A 356 -11.13 -1.52 -4.14
CA ASN A 356 -11.15 -0.40 -3.18
C ASN A 356 -9.77 -0.12 -2.56
N PHE A 357 -8.89 -1.13 -2.53
CA PHE A 357 -7.53 -1.01 -1.98
C PHE A 357 -6.43 -1.37 -2.98
N ALA A 358 -6.75 -1.40 -4.27
CA ALA A 358 -5.78 -1.53 -5.35
C ALA A 358 -5.02 -0.21 -5.58
N THR A 359 -3.72 -0.30 -5.88
CA THR A 359 -2.86 0.88 -6.12
C THR A 359 -2.67 1.22 -7.59
N GLU A 360 -3.31 0.51 -8.52
CA GLU A 360 -3.13 0.75 -9.96
C GLU A 360 -3.46 2.20 -10.35
N ARG A 361 -4.48 2.81 -9.73
CA ARG A 361 -4.84 4.21 -9.97
C ARG A 361 -3.78 5.18 -9.45
N THR A 362 -3.20 4.91 -8.29
CA THR A 362 -2.16 5.76 -7.69
C THR A 362 -0.82 5.60 -8.42
N GLU A 363 -0.50 4.41 -8.92
CA GLU A 363 0.68 4.16 -9.75
C GLU A 363 0.64 4.89 -11.10
N ARG A 364 -0.53 4.93 -11.75
CA ARG A 364 -0.72 5.76 -12.95
C ARG A 364 -0.44 7.24 -12.68
N PHE A 365 -0.68 7.69 -11.45
CA PHE A 365 -0.41 9.06 -11.03
C PHE A 365 1.09 9.36 -10.81
N VAL A 366 1.92 8.34 -10.56
CA VAL A 366 3.38 8.51 -10.43
C VAL A 366 3.99 9.10 -11.70
N ALA A 367 3.45 8.79 -12.88
CA ALA A 367 3.88 9.41 -14.13
C ALA A 367 3.69 10.94 -14.11
N VAL A 368 2.55 11.41 -13.60
CA VAL A 368 2.24 12.84 -13.44
C VAL A 368 3.22 13.51 -12.48
N GLN A 369 3.52 12.86 -11.35
CA GLN A 369 4.51 13.35 -10.38
C GLN A 369 5.91 13.46 -11.00
N ARG A 370 6.35 12.45 -11.77
CA ARG A 370 7.65 12.47 -12.45
C ARG A 370 7.75 13.63 -13.45
N THR A 371 6.69 13.88 -14.22
CA THR A 371 6.62 15.03 -15.12
C THR A 371 6.70 16.35 -14.35
N ALA A 372 5.99 16.48 -13.22
CA ALA A 372 6.06 17.68 -12.38
C ALA A 372 7.49 17.93 -11.84
N VAL A 373 8.19 16.89 -11.39
CA VAL A 373 9.59 16.98 -10.93
C VAL A 373 10.53 17.39 -12.06
N ALA A 374 10.35 16.84 -13.27
CA ALA A 374 11.22 17.12 -14.41
C ALA A 374 11.32 18.62 -14.73
N HIS A 375 10.24 19.37 -14.47
CA HIS A 375 10.09 20.81 -14.71
C HIS A 375 10.27 21.69 -13.45
N SER A 376 10.75 21.13 -12.34
CA SER A 376 11.09 21.89 -11.13
C SER A 376 12.59 22.25 -11.10
N ASN A 377 13.00 23.14 -10.19
CA ASN A 377 14.41 23.41 -9.92
C ASN A 377 15.12 22.24 -9.19
N ARG A 378 14.35 21.19 -8.85
CA ARG A 378 14.76 19.94 -8.20
C ARG A 378 15.39 20.06 -6.81
N MET A 379 15.30 21.24 -6.18
CA MET A 379 15.83 21.46 -4.83
C MET A 379 14.93 20.85 -3.76
N ALA A 380 13.61 20.85 -3.98
CA ALA A 380 12.62 20.36 -3.02
C ALA A 380 11.47 19.61 -3.73
N ASN A 381 11.81 18.57 -4.51
CA ASN A 381 10.88 17.81 -5.36
C ASN A 381 9.51 17.54 -4.73
N SER A 382 9.47 17.01 -3.50
CA SER A 382 8.22 16.66 -2.82
C SER A 382 7.33 17.88 -2.55
N ARG A 383 7.93 19.00 -2.14
CA ARG A 383 7.21 20.25 -1.89
C ARG A 383 6.69 20.84 -3.20
N ASP A 384 7.52 20.84 -4.24
CA ASP A 384 7.16 21.42 -5.53
C ASP A 384 6.03 20.63 -6.21
N VAL A 385 6.09 19.29 -6.13
CA VAL A 385 4.99 18.42 -6.60
C VAL A 385 3.72 18.67 -5.79
N ALA A 386 3.81 18.73 -4.46
CA ALA A 386 2.65 18.95 -3.59
C ALA A 386 1.98 20.30 -3.90
N GLN A 387 2.76 21.39 -4.01
CA GLN A 387 2.24 22.71 -4.35
C GLN A 387 1.57 22.71 -5.72
N ARG A 388 2.21 22.11 -6.74
CA ARG A 388 1.63 22.05 -8.08
C ARG A 388 0.31 21.27 -8.10
N LEU A 389 0.21 20.18 -7.35
CA LEU A 389 -1.03 19.41 -7.24
C LEU A 389 -2.12 20.22 -6.52
N LEU A 390 -1.76 20.92 -5.43
CA LEU A 390 -2.67 21.81 -4.72
C LEU A 390 -3.20 22.91 -5.65
N ASP A 391 -2.32 23.59 -6.38
CA ASP A 391 -2.70 24.65 -7.31
C ASP A 391 -3.62 24.12 -8.42
N GLN A 392 -3.33 22.92 -8.95
CA GLN A 392 -4.18 22.28 -9.95
C GLN A 392 -5.57 21.94 -9.40
N GLN A 393 -5.68 21.41 -8.18
CA GLN A 393 -6.97 21.10 -7.58
C GLN A 393 -7.74 22.38 -7.21
N LEU A 394 -7.07 23.41 -6.68
CA LEU A 394 -7.65 24.70 -6.39
C LEU A 394 -8.21 25.34 -7.67
N LEU A 395 -7.42 25.37 -8.75
CA LEU A 395 -7.87 25.90 -10.03
C LEU A 395 -9.07 25.11 -10.55
N ARG A 396 -9.05 23.78 -10.51
CA ARG A 396 -10.21 22.97 -10.90
C ARG A 396 -11.45 23.32 -10.09
N HIS A 397 -11.32 23.40 -8.77
CA HIS A 397 -12.41 23.77 -7.85
C HIS A 397 -13.00 25.14 -8.21
N LEU A 398 -12.16 26.15 -8.43
CA LEU A 398 -12.62 27.49 -8.82
C LEU A 398 -13.23 27.50 -10.23
N MET A 399 -12.64 26.79 -11.18
CA MET A 399 -13.15 26.70 -12.55
C MET A 399 -14.54 26.04 -12.64
N THR A 400 -14.88 25.20 -11.66
CA THR A 400 -16.20 24.55 -11.55
C THR A 400 -17.19 25.33 -10.68
N GLY A 401 -16.87 26.56 -10.26
CA GLY A 401 -17.74 27.37 -9.40
C GLY A 401 -17.72 26.98 -7.92
N GLY A 402 -16.68 26.26 -7.49
CA GLY A 402 -16.51 25.83 -6.11
C GLY A 402 -16.45 27.00 -5.13
N TYR A 403 -17.07 26.82 -3.96
CA TYR A 403 -17.11 27.82 -2.90
C TYR A 403 -15.75 27.89 -2.18
N ARG A 404 -15.36 29.09 -1.73
CA ARG A 404 -14.20 29.28 -0.86
C ARG A 404 -14.57 30.17 0.32
N LEU A 405 -13.96 29.93 1.48
CA LEU A 405 -14.07 30.84 2.61
C LEU A 405 -13.04 31.96 2.46
N ASN A 406 -13.49 33.21 2.33
CA ASN A 406 -12.63 34.37 2.50
C ASN A 406 -12.44 34.63 3.99
N HIS A 407 -11.29 34.21 4.52
CA HIS A 407 -10.95 34.38 5.93
C HIS A 407 -10.83 35.85 6.37
N GLN A 408 -10.49 36.78 5.46
CA GLN A 408 -10.38 38.20 5.80
C GLN A 408 -11.75 38.85 6.02
N GLN A 409 -12.73 38.44 5.21
CA GLN A 409 -14.09 38.97 5.27
C GLN A 409 -15.04 38.08 6.08
N ALA A 410 -14.55 36.92 6.55
CA ALA A 410 -15.32 35.84 7.14
C ALA A 410 -16.59 35.57 6.31
N ARG A 411 -16.45 35.41 4.99
CA ARG A 411 -17.57 35.22 4.05
C ARG A 411 -17.26 34.12 3.06
N VAL A 412 -18.28 33.39 2.68
CA VAL A 412 -18.17 32.42 1.61
C VAL A 412 -18.32 33.14 0.27
N GLU A 413 -17.38 32.90 -0.62
CA GLU A 413 -17.33 33.48 -1.95
C GLU A 413 -17.38 32.38 -3.01
N GLN A 414 -17.82 32.78 -4.20
CA GLN A 414 -17.70 31.99 -5.40
C GLN A 414 -16.91 32.75 -6.47
N PRO A 415 -16.27 32.01 -7.40
CA PRO A 415 -15.83 32.54 -8.68
C PRO A 415 -16.97 33.27 -9.40
N CYS A 416 -16.63 34.28 -10.21
CA CYS A 416 -17.65 35.01 -10.97
C CYS A 416 -18.38 34.09 -11.95
N HIS A 417 -19.68 34.30 -12.13
CA HIS A 417 -20.53 33.45 -12.98
C HIS A 417 -19.99 33.35 -14.41
N SER A 418 -19.49 34.45 -14.98
CA SER A 418 -18.91 34.49 -16.32
C SER A 418 -17.72 33.54 -16.50
N MET A 419 -16.92 33.31 -15.45
CA MET A 419 -15.81 32.36 -15.51
C MET A 419 -16.33 30.92 -15.68
N VAL A 420 -17.35 30.56 -14.89
CA VAL A 420 -17.96 29.23 -14.95
C VAL A 420 -18.67 29.02 -16.29
N GLU A 421 -19.37 30.04 -16.79
CA GLU A 421 -20.05 30.03 -18.09
C GLU A 421 -19.06 29.82 -19.25
N ILE A 422 -17.97 30.58 -19.28
CA ILE A 422 -16.93 30.43 -20.29
C ILE A 422 -16.37 29.00 -20.25
N ILE A 423 -16.02 28.48 -19.08
CA ILE A 423 -15.36 27.17 -18.96
C ILE A 423 -16.31 26.03 -19.32
N SER A 424 -17.58 26.13 -18.93
CA SER A 424 -18.60 25.12 -19.22
C SER A 424 -19.05 25.13 -20.70
N HIS A 425 -18.83 26.23 -21.42
CA HIS A 425 -19.22 26.38 -22.82
C HIS A 425 -18.69 25.25 -23.72
N ARG A 426 -19.54 24.70 -24.59
CA ARG A 426 -19.23 23.53 -25.45
C ARG A 426 -17.99 23.71 -26.33
N LYS A 427 -17.70 24.94 -26.75
CA LYS A 427 -16.48 25.27 -27.53
C LYS A 427 -15.17 25.04 -26.76
N ASN A 428 -15.21 25.03 -25.43
CA ASN A 428 -14.04 24.80 -24.57
C ASN A 428 -13.83 23.32 -24.21
N ARG A 429 -14.35 22.40 -25.02
CA ARG A 429 -14.22 20.95 -24.83
C ARG A 429 -12.78 20.50 -24.61
N ILE A 430 -11.84 20.91 -25.47
CA ILE A 430 -10.42 20.50 -25.37
C ILE A 430 -9.81 20.98 -24.05
N PHE A 431 -10.14 22.20 -23.63
CA PHE A 431 -9.69 22.73 -22.34
C PHE A 431 -10.26 21.91 -21.18
N ARG A 432 -11.58 21.64 -21.20
CA ARG A 432 -12.26 20.80 -20.20
C ARG A 432 -11.63 19.41 -20.11
N GLU A 433 -11.37 18.75 -21.24
CA GLU A 433 -10.73 17.43 -21.28
C GLU A 433 -9.31 17.48 -20.68
N LYS A 434 -8.50 18.48 -21.03
CA LYS A 434 -7.14 18.66 -20.48
C LYS A 434 -7.14 18.88 -18.96
N TRP A 435 -8.16 19.53 -18.41
CA TRP A 435 -8.31 19.77 -16.97
C TRP A 435 -9.19 18.71 -16.28
N GLY A 436 -9.56 17.63 -16.96
CA GLY A 436 -10.40 16.57 -16.39
C GLY A 436 -11.78 17.06 -15.93
N LEU A 437 -12.37 18.04 -16.60
CA LEU A 437 -13.69 18.64 -16.32
C LEU A 437 -14.79 18.02 -17.20
N THR A 438 -14.69 16.72 -17.46
CA THR A 438 -15.56 15.98 -18.39
C THR A 438 -16.96 15.71 -17.81
N SER A 439 -17.13 15.70 -16.48
CA SER A 439 -18.41 15.46 -15.79
C SER A 439 -19.29 16.71 -15.60
N MET A 440 -18.92 17.86 -16.18
CA MET A 440 -19.71 19.10 -16.05
C MET A 440 -21.12 19.03 -16.68
N ASP A 441 -21.46 17.94 -17.35
CA ASP A 441 -22.81 17.70 -17.85
C ASP A 441 -23.79 17.28 -16.71
N ASN A 442 -23.27 16.90 -15.52
CA ASN A 442 -24.02 16.54 -14.31
C ASN A 442 -23.78 17.50 -13.11
N VAL A 443 -23.10 18.64 -13.32
CA VAL A 443 -22.96 19.64 -12.26
C VAL A 443 -24.32 20.29 -12.06
N ILE A 444 -24.88 20.07 -10.86
CA ILE A 444 -26.10 20.66 -10.33
C ILE A 444 -26.29 22.05 -10.94
N ALA A 445 -27.41 22.21 -11.65
CA ALA A 445 -27.78 23.45 -12.30
C ALA A 445 -27.58 24.64 -11.33
N PRO A 446 -27.10 25.79 -11.81
CA PRO A 446 -26.99 27.01 -11.02
C PRO A 446 -28.39 27.59 -10.77
N THR A 447 -29.21 26.90 -10.00
CA THR A 447 -30.54 27.34 -9.56
C THR A 447 -30.63 27.35 -8.05
N LEU A 448 -29.68 28.03 -7.39
CA LEU A 448 -29.87 28.56 -6.05
C LEU A 448 -29.16 29.93 -5.94
N PHE A 449 -29.49 30.84 -6.85
CA PHE A 449 -29.30 32.26 -6.62
C PHE A 449 -30.41 32.76 -5.69
N LYS A 450 -30.19 32.67 -4.37
CA LYS A 450 -30.79 33.63 -3.43
C LYS A 450 -29.69 34.17 -2.52
N SER A 451 -29.50 35.48 -2.66
CA SER A 451 -28.52 36.29 -1.98
C SER A 451 -28.77 36.38 -0.47
N GLN A 452 -27.66 36.45 0.28
CA GLN A 452 -27.50 36.97 1.65
C GLN A 452 -27.97 36.08 2.82
N GLY A 453 -27.02 35.33 3.40
CA GLY A 453 -27.03 34.97 4.82
C GLY A 453 -25.87 35.69 5.53
N ARG A 454 -26.17 36.60 6.46
CA ARG A 454 -25.16 37.19 7.36
C ARG A 454 -24.69 36.10 8.34
N ILE A 455 -23.37 35.91 8.43
CA ILE A 455 -22.77 35.06 9.45
C ILE A 455 -22.95 35.75 10.81
N HIS A 456 -23.67 35.09 11.72
CA HIS A 456 -23.75 35.50 13.12
C HIS A 456 -22.50 34.97 13.85
N HIS A 457 -21.66 35.89 14.32
CA HIS A 457 -20.57 35.57 15.25
C HIS A 457 -21.16 35.14 16.60
N ILE A 458 -20.99 33.86 16.96
CA ILE A 458 -21.05 33.45 18.36
C ILE A 458 -19.68 33.79 18.95
N ARG A 459 -19.56 34.96 19.59
CA ARG A 459 -18.43 35.26 20.47
C ARG A 459 -18.56 34.36 21.70
N SER A 460 -17.52 33.58 22.00
CA SER A 460 -17.32 33.00 23.31
C SER A 460 -17.24 34.14 24.35
N LYS A 461 -18.28 34.28 25.16
CA LYS A 461 -18.17 34.95 26.47
C LYS A 461 -18.09 33.85 27.50
N GLY A 462 -16.95 33.77 28.16
CA GLY A 462 -16.71 32.81 29.22
C GLY A 462 -15.47 33.18 30.02
N GLU A 463 -15.44 34.39 30.57
CA GLU A 463 -14.63 34.73 31.74
C GLU A 463 -15.44 35.66 32.67
N GLU A 464 -15.33 35.34 33.96
CA GLU A 464 -15.64 36.11 35.18
C GLU A 464 -17.03 36.01 35.88
N ASN A 465 -17.02 35.11 36.88
CA ASN A 465 -17.19 35.35 38.33
C ASN A 465 -18.58 35.57 38.97
N CYS A 466 -18.89 34.65 39.91
CA CYS A 466 -19.38 34.80 41.30
C CYS A 466 -20.27 33.59 41.64
N ALA A 467 -20.15 32.87 42.75
CA ALA A 467 -19.42 33.02 44.00
C ALA A 467 -19.15 31.63 44.61
#